data_AF-U6SLR0-F1
#
_entry.id   AF-U6SLR0-F1
#
_cell.length_a   1.000
_cell.length_b   1.000
_cell.length_c   1.000
_cell.angle_alpha   90.00
_cell.angle_beta   90.00
_cell.angle_gamma   90.00
#
_symmetry.space_group_name_H-M   'P 1'
#
loop_
_entity.id
_entity.type
_entity.pdbx_description
1 polymer ?
#
loop_
_entity_poly.entity_id
_entity_poly.type
_entity_poly.pdbx_seq_one_letter_code
_entity_poly.pdbx_strand_id
1 'polypeptide(L)'
;MSNIVILGCFFIAVSAFLYASKHMTAAMMVMNLNSTEANYFDGGYSSISTGISFWTGLSLLVGITLLLLDWFPAIKGFLKQIKQPKNKTSH
;
A
#
# COMPACT_ATOMS: atom_id res chain seq x y z
N MET A 1 -11.42 8.41 15.75
CA MET A 1 -11.00 7.62 14.58
C MET A 1 -11.58 6.22 14.76
N SER A 2 -12.23 5.65 13.75
CA SER A 2 -12.81 4.30 13.84
C SER A 2 -11.71 3.24 14.07
N ASN A 3 -11.97 2.20 14.86
CA ASN A 3 -11.02 1.11 15.09
C ASN A 3 -10.59 0.44 13.76
N ILE A 4 -11.49 0.42 12.76
CA ILE A 4 -11.23 -0.09 11.41
C ILE A 4 -10.18 0.76 10.68
N VAL A 5 -10.23 2.08 10.85
CA VAL A 5 -9.27 3.01 10.23
C VAL A 5 -7.88 2.83 10.84
N ILE A 6 -7.82 2.72 12.17
CA ILE A 6 -6.55 2.46 12.89
C ILE A 6 -5.94 1.14 12.42
N LEU A 7 -6.75 0.09 12.30
CA LEU A 7 -6.31 -1.22 11.83
C LEU A 7 -5.87 -1.18 10.35
N GLY A 8 -6.59 -0.44 9.49
CA GLY A 8 -6.20 -0.22 8.11
C GLY A 8 -4.84 0.49 7.98
N CYS A 9 -4.63 1.55 8.75
CA CYS A 9 -3.35 2.25 8.84
C CYS A 9 -2.23 1.35 9.35
N PHE A 10 -2.51 0.49 10.34
CA PHE A 10 -1.55 -0.49 10.84
C PHE A 10 -1.09 -1.45 9.73
N PHE A 11 -2.01 -2.02 8.95
CA PHE A 11 -1.67 -2.92 7.84
C PHE A 11 -0.90 -2.21 6.71
N ILE A 12 -1.18 -0.93 6.45
CA ILE A 12 -0.39 -0.13 5.52
C ILE A 12 1.03 0.10 6.05
N ALA A 13 1.17 0.40 7.35
CA ALA A 13 2.48 0.56 7.99
C ALA A 13 3.29 -0.76 7.95
N VAL A 14 2.64 -1.90 8.18
CA VAL A 14 3.27 -3.23 8.03
C VAL A 14 3.74 -3.46 6.59
N SER A 15 2.92 -3.12 5.59
CA SER A 15 3.34 -3.20 4.18
C SER A 15 4.56 -2.32 3.89
N ALA A 16 4.55 -1.06 4.34
CA ALA A 16 5.66 -0.14 4.14
C ALA A 16 6.95 -0.66 4.83
N PHE A 17 6.82 -1.21 6.03
CA PHE A 17 7.92 -1.83 6.77
C PHE A 17 8.50 -3.05 6.04
N LEU A 18 7.65 -3.95 5.53
CA LEU A 18 8.09 -5.14 4.79
C LEU A 18 8.79 -4.75 3.47
N TYR A 19 8.27 -3.74 2.78
CA TYR A 19 8.89 -3.18 1.59
C TYR A 19 10.29 -2.61 1.89
N ALA A 20 10.39 -1.75 2.90
CA ALA A 20 11.66 -1.16 3.33
C ALA A 20 12.66 -2.23 3.78
N SER A 21 12.22 -3.21 4.56
CA SER A 21 13.03 -4.33 5.03
C SER A 21 13.60 -5.15 3.88
N LYS A 22 12.82 -5.37 2.80
CA LYS A 22 13.30 -6.03 1.58
C LYS A 22 14.45 -5.24 0.94
N HIS A 23 14.26 -3.94 0.75
CA HIS A 23 15.27 -3.08 0.14
C HIS A 23 16.54 -2.98 0.99
N MET A 24 16.40 -2.87 2.31
CA MET A 24 17.54 -2.83 3.23
C MET A 24 18.30 -4.15 3.24
N THR A 25 17.59 -5.28 3.24
CA THR A 25 18.20 -6.62 3.18
C THR A 25 18.94 -6.82 1.85
N ALA A 26 18.37 -6.35 0.73
CA ALA A 26 19.04 -6.40 -0.58
C ALA A 26 20.34 -5.60 -0.56
N ALA A 27 20.27 -4.36 -0.05
CA ALA A 27 21.43 -3.49 0.09
C ALA A 27 22.53 -4.15 0.93
N MET A 28 22.16 -4.77 2.06
CA MET A 28 23.12 -5.47 2.93
C MET A 28 23.77 -6.68 2.25
N MET A 29 23.00 -7.48 1.51
CA MET A 29 23.53 -8.66 0.80
C MET A 29 24.51 -8.29 -0.30
N VAL A 30 24.26 -7.20 -1.03
CA VAL A 30 25.11 -6.80 -2.17
C VAL A 30 26.20 -5.79 -1.79
N MET A 31 26.25 -5.34 -0.53
CA MET A 31 27.16 -4.28 -0.07
C MET A 31 28.64 -4.61 -0.33
N ASN A 32 29.03 -5.88 -0.18
CA ASN A 32 30.40 -6.34 -0.41
C ASN A 32 30.65 -6.87 -1.84
N LEU A 33 29.61 -6.95 -2.66
CA LEU A 33 29.67 -7.43 -4.05
C LEU A 33 29.58 -6.29 -5.06
N ASN A 34 29.03 -5.14 -4.66
CA ASN A 34 28.94 -3.97 -5.52
C ASN A 34 30.32 -3.36 -5.76
N SER A 35 30.67 -3.19 -7.02
CA SER A 35 31.82 -2.41 -7.47
C SER A 35 31.34 -1.26 -8.38
N THR A 36 32.21 -0.30 -8.67
CA THR A 36 31.93 0.81 -9.57
C THR A 36 31.55 0.36 -11.00
N GLU A 37 31.87 -0.90 -11.35
CA GLU A 37 31.67 -1.47 -12.69
C GLU A 37 30.45 -2.40 -12.79
N ALA A 38 29.93 -2.92 -11.67
CA ALA A 38 28.79 -3.83 -11.67
C ALA A 38 27.89 -3.63 -10.44
N ASN A 39 26.62 -3.28 -10.70
CA ASN A 39 25.59 -3.13 -9.69
C ASN A 39 24.79 -4.44 -9.55
N TYR A 40 25.06 -5.20 -8.49
CA TYR A 40 24.38 -6.47 -8.20
C TYR A 40 23.11 -6.29 -7.38
N PHE A 41 22.72 -5.06 -7.04
CA PHE A 41 21.54 -4.76 -6.24
C PHE A 41 20.27 -5.42 -6.79
N ASP A 42 20.07 -5.39 -8.11
CA ASP A 42 18.86 -5.94 -8.73
C ASP A 42 18.80 -7.47 -8.61
N GLY A 43 19.96 -8.13 -8.72
CA GLY A 43 20.10 -9.57 -8.46
C GLY A 43 19.84 -9.92 -6.99
N GLY A 44 20.42 -9.17 -6.05
CA GLY A 44 20.18 -9.33 -4.62
C GLY A 44 18.72 -9.08 -4.23
N TYR A 45 18.11 -8.04 -4.79
CA TYR A 45 16.71 -7.70 -4.56
C TYR A 45 15.74 -8.74 -5.12
N SER A 46 16.04 -9.30 -6.29
CA SER A 46 15.28 -10.41 -6.90
C SER A 46 15.44 -11.72 -6.12
N SER A 47 16.63 -11.98 -5.58
CA SER A 47 16.92 -13.18 -4.77
C SER A 47 16.19 -13.20 -3.42
N ILE A 48 15.84 -12.03 -2.88
CA ILE A 48 15.04 -11.92 -1.66
C ILE A 48 13.58 -12.24 -2.02
N SER A 49 13.34 -13.55 -1.93
CA SER A 49 12.14 -14.36 -2.12
C SER A 49 10.80 -13.64 -2.34
N THR A 50 10.00 -14.22 -3.24
CA THR A 50 8.59 -13.94 -3.51
C THR A 50 7.73 -13.84 -2.25
N GLY A 51 8.10 -14.54 -1.16
CA GLY A 51 7.33 -14.55 0.09
C GLY A 51 7.15 -13.16 0.71
N ILE A 52 8.23 -12.39 0.89
CA ILE A 52 8.13 -11.02 1.45
C ILE A 52 7.29 -10.13 0.53
N SER A 53 7.51 -10.20 -0.79
CA SER A 53 6.73 -9.41 -1.75
C SER A 53 5.24 -9.76 -1.73
N PHE A 54 4.90 -11.04 -1.55
CA PHE A 54 3.52 -11.49 -1.38
C PHE A 54 2.88 -10.90 -0.11
N TRP A 55 3.56 -11.01 1.04
CA TRP A 55 3.04 -10.49 2.31
C TRP A 55 2.94 -8.96 2.33
N THR A 56 3.89 -8.25 1.69
CA THR A 56 3.79 -6.80 1.46
C THR A 56 2.51 -6.47 0.70
N GLY A 57 2.29 -7.09 -0.46
CA GLY A 57 1.11 -6.84 -1.28
C GLY A 57 -0.20 -7.19 -0.58
N LEU A 58 -0.24 -8.31 0.14
CA LEU A 58 -1.41 -8.74 0.90
C LEU A 58 -1.74 -7.78 2.03
N SER A 59 -0.73 -7.35 2.80
CA SER A 59 -0.89 -6.38 3.88
C SER A 59 -1.41 -5.04 3.36
N LEU A 60 -0.90 -4.59 2.19
CA LEU A 60 -1.36 -3.37 1.55
C LEU A 60 -2.84 -3.48 1.12
N LEU A 61 -3.20 -4.60 0.49
CA LEU A 61 -4.57 -4.87 0.06
C LEU A 61 -5.55 -4.83 1.24
N VAL A 62 -5.24 -5.55 2.32
CA VAL A 62 -6.05 -5.56 3.54
C VAL A 62 -6.20 -4.15 4.12
N GLY A 63 -5.10 -3.40 4.23
CA GLY A 63 -5.13 -2.03 4.74
C GLY A 63 -6.01 -1.09 3.91
N ILE A 64 -5.89 -1.14 2.57
CA ILE A 64 -6.72 -0.36 1.64
C ILE A 64 -8.19 -0.76 1.74
N THR A 65 -8.50 -2.06 1.77
CA THR A 65 -9.88 -2.54 1.89
C THR A 65 -10.54 -2.06 3.17
N LEU A 66 -9.83 -2.08 4.31
CA LEU A 66 -10.35 -1.59 5.59
C LEU A 66 -10.62 -0.08 5.56
N LEU A 67 -9.74 0.72 4.96
CA LEU A 67 -9.98 2.16 4.80
C LEU A 67 -11.17 2.44 3.87
N LEU A 68 -11.28 1.70 2.77
CA LEU A 68 -12.37 1.84 1.82
C LEU A 68 -13.73 1.46 2.44
N LEU A 69 -13.79 0.50 3.35
CA LEU A 69 -15.03 0.13 4.03
C LEU A 69 -15.59 1.27 4.88
N ASP A 70 -14.72 2.01 5.58
CA ASP A 70 -15.13 3.16 6.39
C ASP A 70 -15.49 4.38 5.52
N TRP A 71 -14.82 4.55 4.37
CA TRP A 71 -15.12 5.61 3.40
C TRP A 71 -16.28 5.30 2.43
N PHE A 72 -16.69 4.04 2.32
CA PHE A 72 -17.75 3.59 1.40
C PHE A 72 -19.09 4.35 1.56
N PRO A 73 -19.57 4.65 2.79
CA PRO A 73 -20.78 5.43 2.99
C PRO A 73 -20.66 6.87 2.46
N ALA A 74 -19.51 7.51 2.67
CA ALA A 74 -19.23 8.86 2.19
C ALA A 74 -19.17 8.90 0.66
N ILE A 75 -18.48 7.93 0.04
CA ILE A 75 -18.39 7.79 -1.41
C ILE A 75 -19.78 7.54 -2.03
N LYS A 76 -20.61 6.67 -1.43
CA LYS A 76 -21.99 6.46 -1.87
C LYS A 76 -22.84 7.73 -1.75
N GLY A 77 -22.68 8.50 -0.68
CA GLY A 77 -23.36 9.77 -0.48
C GLY A 77 -22.99 10.79 -1.56
N PHE A 78 -21.70 10.93 -1.84
CA PHE A 78 -21.18 11.80 -2.89
C PHE A 78 -21.67 11.37 -4.29
N LEU A 79 -21.58 10.08 -4.62
CA LEU A 79 -22.08 9.53 -5.90
C LEU A 79 -23.59 9.76 -6.08
N LYS A 80 -24.38 9.65 -5.01
CA LYS A 80 -25.81 9.98 -5.06
C LYS A 80 -26.06 11.46 -5.33
N GLN A 81 -25.25 12.37 -4.77
CA GLN A 81 -25.36 13.80 -5.06
C GLN A 81 -25.00 14.12 -6.51
N ILE A 82 -23.97 13.50 -7.06
CA ILE A 82 -23.59 13.69 -8.48
C ILE A 82 -24.67 13.13 -9.41
N LYS A 83 -25.30 12.01 -9.04
CA LYS A 83 -26.35 11.35 -9.84
C LYS A 83 -27.70 12.07 -9.76
N GLN A 84 -27.91 12.95 -8.79
CA GLN A 84 -29.04 13.86 -8.79
C GLN A 84 -28.62 15.17 -9.45
N PRO A 85 -28.89 15.37 -10.76
CA PRO A 85 -28.78 16.70 -11.32
C PRO A 85 -29.72 17.60 -10.51
N LYS A 86 -29.18 18.75 -10.10
CA LYS A 86 -29.82 19.81 -9.32
C LYS A 86 -31.13 20.27 -9.98
N ASN A 87 -32.20 19.49 -9.89
CA ASN A 87 -33.56 19.96 -10.18
C ASN A 87 -34.12 20.55 -8.89
N LYS A 88 -33.61 21.74 -8.54
CA LYS A 88 -34.42 22.71 -7.83
C LYS A 88 -34.73 23.79 -8.85
N THR A 89 -35.83 23.55 -9.55
CA THR A 89 -36.66 24.50 -10.27
C THR A 89 -36.79 25.82 -9.53
N SER A 90 -36.75 26.89 -10.31
CA SER A 90 -37.61 28.08 -10.23
C SER A 90 -38.35 28.32 -8.92
N HIS A 91 -38.09 29.46 -8.29
CA HIS A 91 -39.14 30.42 -7.95
C HIS A 91 -38.54 31.82 -7.89
#